data_AF-A0A918YXG9-F1
#
_entry.id   AF-A0A918YXG9-F1
#
_cell.length_a   1.000
_cell.length_b   1.000
_cell.length_c   1.000
_cell.angle_alpha   90.00
_cell.angle_beta   90.00
_cell.angle_gamma   90.00
#
_symmetry.space_group_name_H-M   'P 1'
#
loop_
_entity.id
_entity.type
_entity.pdbx_description
1 polymer ?
#
loop_
_entity_poly.entity_id
_entity_poly.type
_entity_poly.pdbx_seq_one_letter_code
_entity_poly.pdbx_strand_id
1 'polypeptide(L)'
;MEHMRMDDASRPMWSIGAVARQTGLPVKVVRHWSDVGVVTPVGRTVGGYRRYDTAGVARLHLARTLRDLGMGLGEIRAALDREDGLTEVAAAHVEALEAQIRRLRTHQAVLRTVTRRTTHEGLALMTRTARMSPDERRKLVHDFLTDTLGDLDVPHFREGLLAAGSALPEDPTDEQVEAWLELGELVADGDLRPAMRRIAQYAARHGQGVQHSAAAAEMRALTSTWTTRVREAMQAGTAADSPASDHVVADIIAAWLPSRANTDPAVTSDGTEARTLLCEQLTAAAEPAVERFWQLLCVLGGRPAPAGIAEEGQWLATALRANPAPGARNARLEALYTDDTDPWPGGVLDAFTRVQDTVGTLVHATAPDQFGLPTPCKDWTVRDLLDHLVWENIIWGGLAEGAPPTDGHAKDHLGDNHIAAFETAAAQARDAFRQPGLLDRSFGPAPGRRVVEQLLVELLVHGWDLATALGRDRDLEPDIARAALPVVREIYGDLPRTAGGSIASAQPAPERAPALDQVAAFLGRRIPH
;
A
#
# COMPACT_ATOMS: atom_id res chain seq x y z
N MET A 1 -62.75 26.61 -69.08
CA MET A 1 -64.15 26.15 -68.96
C MET A 1 -64.19 24.69 -69.38
N GLU A 2 -65.18 23.98 -68.83
CA GLU A 2 -65.54 22.58 -69.08
C GLU A 2 -64.73 21.48 -68.39
N HIS A 3 -65.35 20.98 -67.31
CA HIS A 3 -65.22 19.69 -66.64
C HIS A 3 -64.46 18.56 -67.35
N MET A 4 -63.38 18.09 -66.72
CA MET A 4 -62.92 16.70 -66.82
C MET A 4 -63.27 16.00 -65.49
N ARG A 5 -64.28 15.14 -65.53
CA ARG A 5 -64.59 14.18 -64.46
C ARG A 5 -63.33 13.35 -64.19
N MET A 6 -62.78 13.44 -62.97
CA MET A 6 -61.87 12.40 -62.50
C MET A 6 -62.72 11.20 -62.08
N ASP A 7 -62.68 10.17 -62.90
CA ASP A 7 -63.23 8.85 -62.59
C ASP A 7 -62.62 8.34 -61.27
N ASP A 8 -63.49 8.06 -60.30
CA ASP A 8 -63.22 7.27 -59.10
C ASP A 8 -63.07 5.78 -59.50
N ALA A 9 -62.01 5.49 -60.27
CA ALA A 9 -61.68 4.16 -60.76
C ALA A 9 -60.74 3.44 -59.78
N SER A 10 -61.35 2.59 -58.94
CA SER A 10 -60.78 1.41 -58.30
C SER A 10 -59.37 1.53 -57.70
N ARG A 11 -59.26 2.03 -56.46
CA ARG A 11 -58.12 1.67 -55.62
C ARG A 11 -58.07 0.13 -55.50
N PRO A 12 -56.93 -0.53 -55.76
CA PRO A 12 -56.84 -1.97 -55.65
C PRO A 12 -57.25 -2.40 -54.23
N MET A 13 -58.24 -3.27 -54.15
CA MET A 13 -58.73 -3.83 -52.89
C MET A 13 -58.33 -5.28 -52.80
N TRP A 14 -57.65 -5.64 -51.71
CA TRP A 14 -57.18 -6.99 -51.46
C TRP A 14 -58.13 -7.75 -50.53
N SER A 15 -58.39 -9.01 -50.85
CA SER A 15 -59.05 -9.93 -49.92
C SER A 15 -58.11 -10.27 -48.78
N ILE A 16 -58.65 -10.68 -47.62
CA ILE A 16 -57.83 -11.11 -46.48
C ILE A 16 -56.78 -12.18 -46.84
N GLY A 17 -57.08 -13.07 -47.78
CA GLY A 17 -56.12 -14.08 -48.28
C GLY A 17 -55.00 -13.47 -49.13
N ALA A 18 -55.31 -12.48 -49.97
CA ALA A 18 -54.32 -11.77 -50.75
C ALA A 18 -53.41 -10.90 -49.85
N VAL A 19 -53.99 -10.24 -48.84
CA VAL A 19 -53.24 -9.48 -47.82
C VAL A 19 -52.33 -10.40 -47.01
N ALA A 20 -52.82 -11.56 -46.58
CA ALA A 20 -52.00 -12.55 -45.86
C ALA A 20 -50.78 -13.00 -46.67
N ARG A 21 -50.96 -13.22 -47.98
CA ARG A 21 -49.84 -13.56 -48.87
C ARG A 21 -48.85 -12.41 -49.05
N GLN A 22 -49.35 -11.18 -49.16
CA GLN A 22 -48.51 -10.00 -49.40
C GLN A 22 -47.72 -9.59 -48.14
N THR A 23 -48.36 -9.66 -46.98
CA THR A 23 -47.76 -9.35 -45.67
C THR A 23 -46.97 -10.52 -45.06
N GLY A 24 -47.13 -11.72 -45.61
CA GLY A 24 -46.59 -12.98 -45.08
C GLY A 24 -47.16 -13.37 -43.70
N LEU A 25 -48.25 -12.72 -43.25
CA LEU A 25 -48.94 -13.06 -42.02
C LEU A 25 -49.96 -14.18 -42.29
N PRO A 26 -50.12 -15.17 -41.38
CA PRO A 26 -51.21 -16.13 -41.50
C PRO A 26 -52.57 -15.43 -41.53
N VAL A 27 -53.53 -15.92 -42.33
CA VAL A 27 -54.90 -15.35 -42.42
C VAL A 27 -55.56 -15.18 -41.04
N LYS A 28 -55.30 -16.12 -40.11
CA LYS A 28 -55.79 -16.04 -38.72
C LYS A 28 -55.22 -14.84 -37.95
N VAL A 29 -53.98 -14.45 -38.22
CA VAL A 29 -53.30 -13.30 -37.58
C VAL A 29 -53.84 -12.00 -38.16
N VAL A 30 -53.98 -11.89 -39.48
CA VAL A 30 -54.61 -10.73 -40.13
C VAL A 30 -56.03 -10.53 -39.62
N ARG A 31 -56.78 -11.62 -39.42
CA ARG A 31 -58.12 -11.57 -38.82
C ARG A 31 -58.07 -11.06 -37.38
N HIS A 32 -57.25 -11.66 -36.53
CA HIS A 32 -57.11 -11.25 -35.13
C HIS A 32 -56.70 -9.79 -34.99
N TRP A 33 -55.70 -9.34 -35.76
CA TRP A 33 -55.21 -7.95 -35.75
C TRP A 33 -56.27 -6.96 -36.24
N SER A 34 -57.10 -7.39 -37.19
CA SER A 34 -58.26 -6.61 -37.59
C SER A 34 -59.32 -6.52 -36.50
N ASP A 35 -59.53 -7.60 -35.74
CA ASP A 35 -60.51 -7.65 -34.64
C ASP A 35 -60.06 -6.81 -33.43
N VAL A 36 -58.75 -6.75 -33.13
CA VAL A 36 -58.20 -5.92 -32.05
C VAL A 36 -57.91 -4.47 -32.47
N GLY A 37 -58.23 -4.10 -33.71
CA GLY A 37 -58.14 -2.73 -34.21
C GLY A 37 -56.74 -2.28 -34.66
N VAL A 38 -55.80 -3.20 -34.87
CA VAL A 38 -54.49 -2.88 -35.47
C VAL A 38 -54.65 -2.48 -36.95
N VAL A 39 -55.68 -2.98 -37.64
CA VAL A 39 -56.04 -2.53 -39.00
C VAL A 39 -57.56 -2.58 -39.21
N THR A 40 -58.11 -1.52 -39.79
CA THR A 40 -59.55 -1.45 -40.10
C THR A 40 -59.78 -1.85 -41.57
N PRO A 41 -60.67 -2.82 -41.85
CA PRO A 41 -61.01 -3.16 -43.22
C PRO A 41 -61.86 -2.05 -43.83
N VAL A 42 -61.56 -1.65 -45.06
CA VAL A 42 -62.28 -0.59 -45.79
C VAL A 42 -63.67 -1.02 -46.26
N GLY A 43 -63.96 -2.31 -46.23
CA GLY A 43 -65.27 -2.85 -46.57
C GLY A 43 -65.33 -4.37 -46.48
N ARG A 44 -66.47 -4.93 -46.86
CA ARG A 44 -66.68 -6.37 -46.97
C ARG A 44 -67.25 -6.74 -48.34
N THR A 45 -66.96 -7.94 -48.82
CA THR A 45 -67.63 -8.49 -50.01
C THR A 45 -69.10 -8.80 -49.71
N VAL A 46 -69.91 -9.03 -50.75
CA VAL A 46 -71.30 -9.54 -50.64
C VAL A 46 -71.37 -10.83 -49.80
N GLY A 47 -70.33 -11.68 -49.87
CA GLY A 47 -70.18 -12.88 -49.02
C GLY A 47 -69.57 -12.65 -47.64
N GLY A 48 -69.43 -11.40 -47.18
CA GLY A 48 -68.98 -11.05 -45.82
C GLY A 48 -67.46 -11.00 -45.57
N TYR A 49 -66.62 -11.24 -46.58
CA TYR A 49 -65.16 -11.26 -46.43
C TYR A 49 -64.56 -9.85 -46.35
N ARG A 50 -63.65 -9.62 -45.39
CA ARG A 50 -62.93 -8.34 -45.21
C ARG A 50 -62.10 -7.96 -46.44
N ARG A 51 -62.15 -6.69 -46.82
CA ARG A 51 -61.31 -6.07 -47.85
C ARG A 51 -60.43 -4.97 -47.26
N TYR A 52 -59.21 -4.89 -47.77
CA TYR A 52 -58.21 -3.90 -47.35
C TYR A 52 -57.72 -3.14 -48.57
N ASP A 53 -57.44 -1.86 -48.40
CA ASP A 53 -56.79 -1.02 -49.39
C ASP A 53 -55.27 -1.01 -49.18
N THR A 54 -54.56 -0.18 -49.95
CA THR A 54 -53.10 -0.12 -49.92
C THR A 54 -52.59 0.36 -48.55
N ALA A 55 -53.31 1.28 -47.92
CA ALA A 55 -52.98 1.78 -46.59
C ALA A 55 -53.12 0.67 -45.53
N GLY A 56 -54.18 -0.13 -45.60
CA GLY A 56 -54.37 -1.29 -44.72
C GLY A 56 -53.27 -2.35 -44.87
N VAL A 57 -52.79 -2.59 -46.10
CA VAL A 57 -51.67 -3.52 -46.36
C VAL A 57 -50.34 -2.97 -45.80
N ALA A 58 -50.03 -1.69 -46.06
CA ALA A 58 -48.83 -1.03 -45.54
C ALA A 58 -48.82 -1.01 -43.99
N ARG A 59 -49.96 -0.73 -43.38
CA ARG A 59 -50.15 -0.74 -41.92
C ARG A 59 -49.88 -2.12 -41.32
N LEU A 60 -50.31 -3.19 -41.99
CA LEU A 60 -50.04 -4.57 -41.56
C LEU A 60 -48.57 -4.98 -41.71
N HIS A 61 -47.88 -4.52 -42.76
CA HIS A 61 -46.43 -4.70 -42.89
C HIS A 61 -45.68 -4.03 -41.74
N LEU A 62 -46.03 -2.78 -41.41
CA LEU A 62 -45.40 -2.05 -40.32
C LEU A 62 -45.71 -2.69 -38.95
N ALA A 63 -46.97 -3.06 -38.70
CA ALA A 63 -47.36 -3.77 -37.47
C ALA A 63 -46.60 -5.09 -37.28
N ARG A 64 -46.31 -5.82 -38.37
CA ARG A 64 -45.48 -7.02 -38.35
C ARG A 64 -44.05 -6.70 -37.92
N THR A 65 -43.41 -5.73 -38.56
CA THR A 65 -42.05 -5.31 -38.21
C THR A 65 -41.94 -4.93 -36.73
N LEU A 66 -42.90 -4.17 -36.21
CA LEU A 66 -42.91 -3.77 -34.80
C LEU A 66 -43.14 -4.94 -33.84
N ARG A 67 -43.95 -5.92 -34.24
CA ARG A 67 -44.15 -7.15 -33.46
C ARG A 67 -42.90 -8.03 -33.44
N ASP A 68 -42.19 -8.13 -34.56
CA ASP A 68 -40.92 -8.86 -34.67
C ASP A 68 -39.82 -8.18 -33.82
N LEU A 69 -39.92 -6.87 -33.59
CA LEU A 69 -39.10 -6.10 -32.65
C LEU A 69 -39.53 -6.22 -31.17
N GLY A 70 -40.53 -7.05 -30.87
CA GLY A 70 -40.93 -7.37 -29.49
C GLY A 70 -42.06 -6.52 -28.91
N MET A 71 -42.62 -5.56 -29.66
CA MET A 71 -43.68 -4.68 -29.15
C MET A 71 -45.01 -5.42 -28.91
N GLY A 72 -45.73 -5.00 -27.87
CA GLY A 72 -47.09 -5.45 -27.58
C GLY A 72 -48.11 -4.97 -28.62
N LEU A 73 -49.18 -5.73 -28.87
CA LEU A 73 -50.23 -5.33 -29.84
C LEU A 73 -50.94 -4.02 -29.46
N GLY A 74 -51.03 -3.70 -28.16
CA GLY A 74 -51.57 -2.43 -27.67
C GLY A 74 -50.68 -1.22 -28.00
N GLU A 75 -49.36 -1.38 -27.83
CA GLU A 75 -48.35 -0.36 -28.17
C GLU A 75 -48.29 -0.13 -29.68
N ILE A 76 -48.31 -1.22 -30.46
CA ILE A 76 -48.36 -1.16 -31.92
C ILE A 76 -49.59 -0.38 -32.39
N ARG A 77 -50.76 -0.61 -31.79
CA ARG A 77 -51.97 0.14 -32.15
C ARG A 77 -51.81 1.63 -31.84
N ALA A 78 -51.39 1.97 -30.62
CA ALA A 78 -51.20 3.35 -30.20
C ALA A 78 -50.17 4.10 -31.06
N ALA A 79 -49.08 3.43 -31.43
CA ALA A 79 -48.03 3.95 -32.30
C ALA A 79 -48.53 4.24 -33.72
N LEU A 80 -49.37 3.36 -34.27
CA LEU A 80 -49.88 3.48 -35.63
C LEU A 80 -51.07 4.47 -35.74
N ASP A 81 -51.71 4.83 -34.64
CA ASP A 81 -52.87 5.74 -34.62
C ASP A 81 -52.50 7.23 -34.53
N ARG A 82 -51.24 7.56 -34.23
CA ARG A 82 -50.72 8.93 -34.09
C ARG A 82 -49.67 9.23 -35.14
N GLU A 83 -49.62 10.47 -35.63
CA GLU A 83 -48.68 10.91 -36.68
C GLU A 83 -47.21 10.77 -36.23
N ASP A 84 -46.90 11.05 -34.96
CA ASP A 84 -45.57 10.87 -34.34
C ASP A 84 -45.47 9.63 -33.42
N GLY A 85 -46.53 8.84 -33.29
CA GLY A 85 -46.63 7.77 -32.29
C GLY A 85 -45.60 6.66 -32.46
N LEU A 86 -45.20 6.38 -33.70
CA LEU A 86 -44.16 5.40 -34.01
C LEU A 86 -42.80 5.81 -33.45
N THR A 87 -42.44 7.07 -33.61
CA THR A 87 -41.16 7.62 -33.17
C THR A 87 -41.12 7.72 -31.65
N GLU A 88 -42.20 8.19 -31.02
CA GLU A 88 -42.34 8.26 -29.56
C GLU A 88 -42.23 6.89 -28.89
N VAL A 89 -42.95 5.88 -29.41
CA VAL A 89 -42.95 4.52 -28.85
C VAL A 89 -41.60 3.83 -29.10
N ALA A 90 -40.99 4.02 -30.28
CA ALA A 90 -39.67 3.47 -30.56
C ALA A 90 -38.58 4.08 -29.66
N ALA A 91 -38.58 5.39 -29.44
CA ALA A 91 -37.62 6.07 -28.56
C ALA A 91 -37.75 5.57 -27.11
N ALA A 92 -38.97 5.51 -26.57
CA ALA A 92 -39.21 4.99 -25.22
C ALA A 92 -38.77 3.53 -25.06
N HIS A 93 -38.94 2.70 -26.10
CA HIS A 93 -38.51 1.31 -26.07
C HIS A 93 -36.98 1.16 -26.15
N VAL A 94 -36.31 2.00 -26.95
CA VAL A 94 -34.85 2.07 -26.98
C VAL A 94 -34.30 2.44 -25.60
N GLU A 95 -34.82 3.49 -24.96
CA GLU A 95 -34.39 3.90 -23.62
C GLU A 95 -34.58 2.78 -22.57
N ALA A 96 -35.71 2.07 -22.63
CA ALA A 96 -36.01 0.95 -21.74
C ALA A 96 -35.04 -0.23 -21.94
N LEU A 97 -34.76 -0.60 -23.19
CA LEU A 97 -33.81 -1.66 -23.53
C LEU A 97 -32.39 -1.30 -23.13
N GLU A 98 -31.95 -0.06 -23.36
CA GLU A 98 -30.65 0.43 -22.93
C GLU A 98 -30.52 0.36 -21.40
N ALA A 99 -31.55 0.75 -20.65
CA ALA A 99 -31.57 0.62 -19.19
C ALA A 99 -31.50 -0.84 -18.71
N GLN A 100 -32.08 -1.78 -19.46
CA GLN A 100 -32.00 -3.21 -19.17
C GLN A 100 -30.60 -3.78 -19.48
N ILE A 101 -30.00 -3.39 -20.61
CA ILE A 101 -28.63 -3.77 -20.99
C ILE A 101 -27.64 -3.28 -19.94
N ARG A 102 -27.76 -2.03 -19.46
CA ARG A 102 -26.93 -1.49 -18.38
C ARG A 102 -26.96 -2.38 -17.13
N ARG A 103 -28.17 -2.70 -16.65
CA ARG A 103 -28.35 -3.61 -15.49
C ARG A 103 -27.72 -4.99 -15.71
N LEU A 104 -27.91 -5.57 -16.89
CA LEU A 104 -27.37 -6.89 -17.21
C LEU A 104 -25.83 -6.89 -17.28
N ARG A 105 -25.21 -5.84 -17.83
CA ARG A 105 -23.74 -5.70 -17.85
C ARG A 105 -23.16 -5.57 -16.44
N THR A 106 -23.76 -4.73 -15.59
CA THR A 106 -23.33 -4.62 -14.18
C THR A 106 -23.43 -5.97 -13.46
N HIS A 107 -24.55 -6.70 -13.59
CA HIS A 107 -24.68 -8.04 -13.02
C HIS A 107 -23.62 -9.01 -13.55
N GLN A 108 -23.34 -8.98 -14.86
CA GLN A 108 -22.34 -9.84 -15.48
C GLN A 108 -20.93 -9.57 -14.95
N ALA A 109 -20.53 -8.30 -14.84
CA ALA A 109 -19.23 -7.90 -14.28
C ALA A 109 -19.09 -8.38 -12.83
N VAL A 110 -20.10 -8.13 -11.99
CA VAL A 110 -20.13 -8.59 -10.60
C VAL A 110 -19.97 -10.12 -10.50
N LEU A 111 -20.73 -10.90 -11.30
CA LEU A 111 -20.65 -12.37 -11.28
C LEU A 111 -19.29 -12.92 -11.77
N ARG A 112 -18.64 -12.22 -12.71
CA ARG A 112 -17.28 -12.57 -13.18
C ARG A 112 -16.19 -12.31 -12.14
N THR A 113 -16.41 -11.34 -11.25
CA THR A 113 -15.52 -11.09 -10.12
C THR A 113 -15.80 -12.06 -8.96
N VAL A 114 -17.07 -12.41 -8.71
CA VAL A 114 -17.47 -13.41 -7.68
C VAL A 114 -16.81 -14.76 -7.90
N THR A 115 -16.67 -15.19 -9.15
CA THR A 115 -16.02 -16.46 -9.50
C THR A 115 -14.52 -16.48 -9.14
N ARG A 116 -13.93 -15.34 -8.75
CA ARG A 116 -12.50 -15.19 -8.42
C ARG A 116 -12.22 -14.96 -6.92
N ARG A 117 -13.21 -14.72 -6.06
CA ARG A 117 -13.03 -14.51 -4.60
C ARG A 117 -13.89 -15.46 -3.74
N THR A 118 -13.34 -15.97 -2.63
CA THR A 118 -13.85 -17.16 -1.89
C THR A 118 -14.38 -16.91 -0.47
N THR A 119 -14.75 -15.69 -0.05
CA THR A 119 -15.21 -15.43 1.34
C THR A 119 -16.71 -15.11 1.48
N HIS A 120 -17.33 -15.56 2.59
CA HIS A 120 -18.75 -15.38 2.88
C HIS A 120 -19.16 -13.95 3.28
N GLU A 121 -18.30 -13.19 3.95
CA GLU A 121 -18.56 -11.77 4.28
C GLU A 121 -18.55 -10.89 3.03
N GLY A 122 -17.62 -11.15 2.11
CA GLY A 122 -17.61 -10.56 0.77
C GLY A 122 -18.96 -10.74 0.08
N LEU A 123 -19.49 -11.97 0.02
CA LEU A 123 -20.78 -12.29 -0.59
C LEU A 123 -21.98 -11.50 -0.02
N ALA A 124 -22.00 -11.21 1.30
CA ALA A 124 -23.06 -10.44 1.94
C ALA A 124 -22.98 -8.93 1.64
N LEU A 125 -21.77 -8.38 1.59
CA LEU A 125 -21.54 -7.00 1.17
C LEU A 125 -21.80 -6.83 -0.34
N MET A 126 -21.45 -7.85 -1.14
CA MET A 126 -21.68 -7.94 -2.58
C MET A 126 -23.16 -8.00 -2.95
N THR A 127 -23.97 -8.79 -2.22
CA THR A 127 -25.42 -8.91 -2.49
C THR A 127 -26.16 -7.60 -2.24
N ARG A 128 -25.75 -6.85 -1.21
CA ARG A 128 -26.26 -5.48 -0.98
C ARG A 128 -25.81 -4.55 -2.10
N THR A 129 -24.53 -4.56 -2.41
CA THR A 129 -23.90 -3.71 -3.43
C THR A 129 -24.52 -3.87 -4.84
N ALA A 130 -24.71 -5.10 -5.29
CA ALA A 130 -25.25 -5.39 -6.63
C ALA A 130 -26.69 -4.88 -6.83
N ARG A 131 -27.43 -4.66 -5.73
CA ARG A 131 -28.80 -4.15 -5.76
C ARG A 131 -28.88 -2.63 -5.63
N MET A 132 -27.78 -1.96 -5.28
CA MET A 132 -27.75 -0.51 -5.09
C MET A 132 -27.65 0.22 -6.43
N SER A 133 -28.50 1.22 -6.60
CA SER A 133 -28.41 2.21 -7.67
C SER A 133 -27.11 3.03 -7.59
N PRO A 134 -26.68 3.66 -8.69
CA PRO A 134 -25.52 4.57 -8.68
C PRO A 134 -25.62 5.69 -7.65
N ASP A 135 -26.83 6.19 -7.39
CA ASP A 135 -27.08 7.26 -6.42
C ASP A 135 -26.92 6.77 -4.98
N GLU A 136 -27.40 5.56 -4.67
CA GLU A 136 -27.23 4.94 -3.34
C GLU A 136 -25.75 4.65 -3.03
N ARG A 137 -24.97 4.24 -4.04
CA ARG A 137 -23.52 4.03 -3.89
C ARG A 137 -22.79 5.34 -3.59
N ARG A 138 -23.07 6.41 -4.36
CA ARG A 138 -22.52 7.75 -4.09
C ARG A 138 -22.88 8.25 -2.71
N LYS A 139 -24.12 8.02 -2.29
CA LYS A 139 -24.61 8.42 -0.98
C LYS A 139 -23.86 7.74 0.15
N LEU A 140 -23.55 6.43 0.05
CA LEU A 140 -22.82 5.70 1.09
C LEU A 140 -21.43 6.31 1.38
N VAL A 141 -20.65 6.60 0.34
CA VAL A 141 -19.32 7.23 0.50
C VAL A 141 -19.46 8.65 1.07
N HIS A 142 -20.47 9.39 0.60
CA HIS A 142 -20.74 10.75 1.09
C HIS A 142 -21.15 10.77 2.56
N ASP A 143 -22.05 9.87 2.97
CA ASP A 143 -22.51 9.71 4.35
C ASP A 143 -21.33 9.28 5.24
N PHE A 144 -20.51 8.33 4.80
CA PHE A 144 -19.29 7.94 5.51
C PHE A 144 -18.34 9.12 5.76
N LEU A 145 -18.05 9.92 4.73
CA LEU A 145 -17.18 11.10 4.88
C LEU A 145 -17.82 12.15 5.79
N THR A 146 -19.14 12.32 5.72
CA THR A 146 -19.88 13.25 6.58
C THR A 146 -19.80 12.84 8.04
N ASP A 147 -20.08 11.59 8.34
CA ASP A 147 -20.01 11.05 9.70
C ASP A 147 -18.59 11.08 10.26
N THR A 148 -17.58 10.76 9.43
CA THR A 148 -16.18 10.66 9.87
C THR A 148 -15.56 12.04 10.12
N LEU A 149 -15.83 13.01 9.25
CA LEU A 149 -15.29 14.36 9.38
C LEU A 149 -16.09 15.20 10.38
N GLY A 150 -17.41 14.98 10.47
CA GLY A 150 -18.29 15.57 11.48
C GLY A 150 -18.19 17.10 11.54
N ASP A 151 -17.68 17.59 12.66
CA ASP A 151 -17.53 18.99 13.08
C ASP A 151 -16.28 19.70 12.54
N LEU A 152 -15.42 19.00 11.77
CA LEU A 152 -14.19 19.59 11.23
C LEU A 152 -14.48 20.49 10.01
N ASP A 153 -13.97 21.73 10.04
CA ASP A 153 -14.02 22.67 8.90
C ASP A 153 -12.93 22.35 7.86
N VAL A 154 -13.20 21.36 7.01
CA VAL A 154 -12.27 20.85 5.98
C VAL A 154 -12.91 20.66 4.59
N PRO A 155 -13.58 21.68 4.03
CA PRO A 155 -14.35 21.55 2.78
C PRO A 155 -13.48 21.08 1.60
N HIS A 156 -12.27 21.61 1.45
CA HIS A 156 -11.36 21.24 0.36
C HIS A 156 -10.81 19.81 0.47
N PHE A 157 -10.55 19.33 1.69
CA PHE A 157 -10.13 17.94 1.91
C PHE A 157 -11.23 16.98 1.49
N ARG A 158 -12.47 17.27 1.90
CA ARG A 158 -13.67 16.53 1.52
C ARG A 158 -13.88 16.54 0.00
N GLU A 159 -13.81 17.71 -0.63
CA GLU A 159 -13.94 17.86 -2.08
C GLU A 159 -12.83 17.13 -2.83
N GLY A 160 -11.59 17.18 -2.37
CA GLY A 160 -10.46 16.47 -2.97
C GLY A 160 -10.63 14.96 -2.97
N LEU A 161 -11.17 14.38 -1.89
CA LEU A 161 -11.52 12.96 -1.82
C LEU A 161 -12.67 12.62 -2.77
N LEU A 162 -13.74 13.43 -2.78
CA LEU A 162 -14.90 13.17 -3.65
C LEU A 162 -14.58 13.36 -5.13
N ALA A 163 -13.70 14.30 -5.47
CA ALA A 163 -13.21 14.52 -6.83
C ALA A 163 -12.43 13.31 -7.38
N ALA A 164 -12.04 12.36 -6.51
CA ALA A 164 -11.33 11.19 -6.94
C ALA A 164 -12.18 10.16 -7.69
N GLY A 165 -13.50 10.18 -7.44
CA GLY A 165 -14.47 9.23 -7.97
C GLY A 165 -15.10 8.41 -6.85
N SER A 166 -16.40 8.59 -6.61
CA SER A 166 -17.15 7.90 -5.54
C SER A 166 -18.20 6.92 -6.08
N ALA A 167 -18.22 6.70 -7.39
CA ALA A 167 -19.24 5.93 -8.07
C ALA A 167 -18.62 4.91 -9.02
N LEU A 168 -19.15 3.69 -9.00
CA LEU A 168 -18.89 2.70 -10.03
C LEU A 168 -19.58 3.15 -11.34
N PRO A 169 -18.87 3.22 -12.49
CA PRO A 169 -19.44 3.66 -13.77
C PRO A 169 -20.48 2.66 -14.32
N GLU A 170 -21.20 3.06 -15.38
CA GLU A 170 -22.28 2.25 -15.96
C GLU A 170 -21.80 0.92 -16.58
N ASP A 171 -20.60 0.91 -17.17
CA ASP A 171 -19.94 -0.27 -17.72
C ASP A 171 -18.58 -0.44 -17.01
N PRO A 172 -18.58 -0.98 -15.78
CA PRO A 172 -17.36 -1.04 -14.97
C PRO A 172 -16.42 -2.13 -15.43
N THR A 173 -15.12 -1.85 -15.36
CA THR A 173 -14.09 -2.87 -15.53
C THR A 173 -14.06 -3.83 -14.32
N ASP A 174 -13.48 -5.01 -14.51
CA ASP A 174 -13.27 -5.97 -13.41
C ASP A 174 -12.50 -5.30 -12.24
N GLU A 175 -11.49 -4.47 -12.55
CA GLU A 175 -10.70 -3.72 -11.58
C GLU A 175 -11.54 -2.71 -10.77
N GLN A 176 -12.48 -2.02 -11.42
CA GLN A 176 -13.38 -1.09 -10.75
C GLN A 176 -14.38 -1.78 -9.83
N VAL A 177 -14.86 -2.97 -10.24
CA VAL A 177 -15.73 -3.80 -9.38
C VAL A 177 -14.95 -4.28 -8.15
N GLU A 178 -13.72 -4.76 -8.32
CA GLU A 178 -12.87 -5.17 -7.21
C GLU A 178 -12.57 -4.02 -6.25
N ALA A 179 -12.22 -2.84 -6.79
CA ALA A 179 -11.95 -1.65 -5.98
C ALA A 179 -13.17 -1.23 -5.16
N TRP A 180 -14.38 -1.35 -5.71
CA TRP A 180 -15.61 -1.02 -4.97
C TRP A 180 -15.86 -2.00 -3.81
N LEU A 181 -15.61 -3.28 -4.01
CA LEU A 181 -15.78 -4.29 -2.96
C LEU A 181 -14.80 -4.07 -1.82
N GLU A 182 -13.53 -3.86 -2.15
CA GLU A 182 -12.49 -3.56 -1.18
C GLU A 182 -12.77 -2.24 -0.44
N LEU A 183 -13.29 -1.22 -1.12
CA LEU A 183 -13.71 0.03 -0.49
C LEU A 183 -14.78 -0.22 0.57
N GLY A 184 -15.74 -1.09 0.28
CA GLY A 184 -16.79 -1.48 1.23
C GLY A 184 -16.22 -2.20 2.46
N GLU A 185 -15.25 -3.10 2.25
CA GLU A 185 -14.55 -3.79 3.35
C GLU A 185 -13.77 -2.79 4.21
N LEU A 186 -13.00 -1.89 3.58
CA LEU A 186 -12.19 -0.88 4.26
C LEU A 186 -13.04 0.15 5.05
N VAL A 187 -14.23 0.50 4.55
CA VAL A 187 -15.18 1.38 5.24
C VAL A 187 -15.89 0.66 6.40
N ALA A 188 -16.09 -0.65 6.28
CA ALA A 188 -16.64 -1.47 7.35
C ALA A 188 -15.59 -1.76 8.43
N ASP A 189 -14.31 -1.79 8.04
CA ASP A 189 -13.17 -1.91 8.94
C ASP A 189 -13.08 -0.68 9.88
N GLY A 190 -12.76 -0.95 11.15
CA GLY A 190 -12.79 0.05 12.21
C GLY A 190 -11.67 1.09 12.13
N ASP A 191 -10.59 0.77 11.42
CA ASP A 191 -9.33 1.53 11.46
C ASP A 191 -9.29 2.75 10.52
N LEU A 192 -10.10 2.76 9.45
CA LEU A 192 -10.11 3.85 8.48
C LEU A 192 -10.63 5.16 9.10
N ARG A 193 -11.70 5.11 9.90
CA ARG A 193 -12.30 6.30 10.52
C ARG A 193 -11.33 7.09 11.41
N PRO A 194 -10.66 6.48 12.40
CA PRO A 194 -9.72 7.20 13.25
C PRO A 194 -8.53 7.74 12.45
N ALA A 195 -8.01 6.99 11.47
CA ALA A 195 -6.94 7.46 10.59
C ALA A 195 -7.34 8.68 9.75
N MET A 196 -8.49 8.61 9.08
CA MET A 196 -9.04 9.71 8.28
C MET A 196 -9.27 10.97 9.14
N ARG A 197 -9.75 10.80 10.38
CA ARG A 197 -9.99 11.91 11.30
C ARG A 197 -8.69 12.59 11.73
N ARG A 198 -7.58 11.85 11.95
CA ARG A 198 -6.26 12.43 12.24
C ARG A 198 -5.76 13.32 11.08
N ILE A 199 -5.87 12.84 9.85
CA ILE A 199 -5.48 13.61 8.65
C ILE A 199 -6.33 14.86 8.51
N ALA A 200 -7.64 14.74 8.67
CA ALA A 200 -8.54 15.87 8.58
C ALA A 200 -8.26 16.93 9.66
N GLN A 201 -7.94 16.52 10.90
CA GLN A 201 -7.53 17.44 11.96
C GLN A 201 -6.23 18.17 11.62
N TYR A 202 -5.25 17.47 11.03
CA TYR A 202 -4.03 18.10 10.53
C TYR A 202 -4.34 19.12 9.43
N ALA A 203 -5.18 18.76 8.47
CA ALA A 203 -5.63 19.65 7.39
C ALA A 203 -6.42 20.86 7.91
N ALA A 204 -7.24 20.72 8.95
CA ALA A 204 -7.95 21.84 9.56
C ALA A 204 -6.99 22.85 10.21
N ARG A 205 -5.91 22.36 10.84
CA ARG A 205 -4.89 23.21 11.50
C ARG A 205 -3.97 23.92 10.51
N HIS A 206 -3.64 23.28 9.39
CA HIS A 206 -2.56 23.74 8.48
C HIS A 206 -3.01 24.05 7.03
N GLY A 207 -4.25 23.72 6.66
CA GLY A 207 -4.74 23.73 5.28
C GLY A 207 -5.36 25.05 4.79
N GLN A 208 -5.45 26.08 5.65
CA GLN A 208 -6.03 27.39 5.30
C GLN A 208 -5.24 28.15 4.21
N GLY A 209 -4.02 27.70 3.85
CA GLY A 209 -3.13 28.38 2.88
C GLY A 209 -3.05 27.79 1.46
N VAL A 210 -3.68 26.65 1.14
CA VAL A 210 -3.58 26.01 -0.19
C VAL A 210 -4.69 26.50 -1.12
N GLN A 211 -4.77 27.81 -1.35
CA GLN A 211 -5.86 28.44 -2.14
C GLN A 211 -5.60 28.58 -3.65
N HIS A 212 -4.57 27.94 -4.21
CA HIS A 212 -4.29 28.05 -5.65
C HIS A 212 -3.88 26.70 -6.27
N SER A 213 -4.34 26.41 -7.48
CA SER A 213 -3.96 25.21 -8.26
C SER A 213 -2.44 25.06 -8.44
N ALA A 214 -1.71 26.17 -8.43
CA ALA A 214 -0.24 26.22 -8.39
C ALA A 214 0.34 25.57 -7.13
N ALA A 215 -0.23 25.85 -5.95
CA ALA A 215 0.22 25.28 -4.67
C ALA A 215 0.01 23.75 -4.62
N ALA A 216 -1.05 23.24 -5.26
CA ALA A 216 -1.27 21.80 -5.37
C ALA A 216 -0.26 21.12 -6.32
N ALA A 217 0.17 21.80 -7.39
CA ALA A 217 1.21 21.29 -8.29
C ALA A 217 2.60 21.30 -7.62
N GLU A 218 2.92 22.35 -6.87
CA GLU A 218 4.14 22.44 -6.06
C GLU A 218 4.20 21.35 -5.00
N MET A 219 3.10 21.10 -4.28
CA MET A 219 3.03 20.01 -3.29
C MET A 219 3.25 18.64 -3.94
N ARG A 220 2.67 18.38 -5.12
CA ARG A 220 2.92 17.12 -5.86
C ARG A 220 4.37 16.99 -6.29
N ALA A 221 4.99 18.06 -6.79
CA ALA A 221 6.39 18.06 -7.19
C ALA A 221 7.30 17.80 -5.98
N LEU A 222 6.99 18.40 -4.84
CA LEU A 222 7.70 18.17 -3.59
C LEU A 222 7.56 16.72 -3.12
N THR A 223 6.34 16.17 -3.15
CA THR A 223 6.10 14.75 -2.84
C THR A 223 6.89 13.83 -3.75
N SER A 224 6.87 14.06 -5.05
CA SER A 224 7.65 13.27 -6.01
C SER A 224 9.15 13.37 -5.76
N THR A 225 9.64 14.54 -5.34
CA THR A 225 11.06 14.79 -5.09
C THR A 225 11.55 13.99 -3.89
N TRP A 226 10.86 14.11 -2.73
CA TRP A 226 11.33 13.42 -1.53
C TRP A 226 11.13 11.90 -1.63
N THR A 227 10.02 11.42 -2.22
CA THR A 227 9.78 9.98 -2.41
C THR A 227 10.83 9.33 -3.32
N THR A 228 11.26 10.02 -4.38
CA THR A 228 12.31 9.51 -5.28
C THR A 228 13.63 9.35 -4.53
N ARG A 229 14.05 10.36 -3.77
CA ARG A 229 15.30 10.32 -2.99
C ARG A 229 15.30 9.24 -1.93
N VAL A 230 14.19 9.10 -1.19
CA VAL A 230 14.06 8.05 -0.18
C VAL A 230 14.13 6.67 -0.84
N ARG A 231 13.46 6.48 -1.99
CA ARG A 231 13.49 5.21 -2.72
C ARG A 231 14.89 4.86 -3.21
N GLU A 232 15.65 5.84 -3.72
CA GLU A 232 17.06 5.65 -4.09
C GLU A 232 17.91 5.25 -2.87
N ALA A 233 17.72 5.90 -1.71
CA ALA A 233 18.41 5.56 -0.48
C ALA A 233 18.05 4.13 0.01
N MET A 234 16.77 3.76 -0.04
CA MET A 234 16.32 2.40 0.31
C MET A 234 16.91 1.35 -0.63
N GLN A 235 16.95 1.61 -1.95
CA GLN A 235 17.56 0.72 -2.94
C GLN A 235 19.06 0.57 -2.75
N ALA A 236 19.74 1.62 -2.29
CA ALA A 236 21.15 1.58 -1.90
C ALA A 236 21.39 0.85 -0.56
N GLY A 237 20.34 0.44 0.15
CA GLY A 237 20.44 -0.23 1.44
C GLY A 237 20.74 0.71 2.61
N THR A 238 20.50 2.02 2.44
CA THR A 238 20.68 3.02 3.50
C THR A 238 19.60 2.84 4.56
N ALA A 239 20.01 2.55 5.78
CA ALA A 239 19.10 2.51 6.92
C ALA A 239 18.60 3.91 7.26
N ALA A 240 17.31 4.05 7.58
CA ALA A 240 16.70 5.34 7.87
C ALA A 240 17.38 6.06 9.05
N ASP A 241 17.90 5.32 10.01
CA ASP A 241 18.50 5.86 11.22
C ASP A 241 20.03 5.78 11.22
N SER A 242 20.69 5.57 10.08
CA SER A 242 22.13 5.71 9.97
C SER A 242 22.56 7.16 9.71
N PRO A 243 23.81 7.56 10.00
CA PRO A 243 24.32 8.87 9.60
C PRO A 243 24.31 9.07 8.07
N ALA A 244 24.38 8.00 7.27
CA ALA A 244 24.23 8.05 5.81
C ALA A 244 22.85 8.56 5.37
N SER A 245 21.82 8.50 6.22
CA SER A 245 20.53 9.14 5.95
C SER A 245 20.57 10.68 6.08
N ASP A 246 21.56 11.25 6.77
CA ASP A 246 21.57 12.66 7.16
C ASP A 246 21.63 13.59 5.95
N HIS A 247 22.39 13.22 4.90
CA HIS A 247 22.42 13.98 3.65
C HIS A 247 21.07 13.91 2.91
N VAL A 248 20.42 12.74 2.92
CA VAL A 248 19.10 12.54 2.32
C VAL A 248 18.07 13.45 3.01
N VAL A 249 18.10 13.49 4.34
CA VAL A 249 17.24 14.37 5.14
C VAL A 249 17.53 15.84 4.83
N ALA A 250 18.80 16.25 4.81
CA ALA A 250 19.19 17.63 4.52
C ALA A 250 18.72 18.09 3.13
N ASP A 251 18.88 17.25 2.10
CA ASP A 251 18.44 17.55 0.74
C ASP A 251 16.91 17.65 0.61
N ILE A 252 16.18 16.82 1.36
CA ILE A 252 14.73 16.86 1.39
C ILE A 252 14.23 18.10 2.13
N ILE A 253 14.82 18.43 3.29
CA ILE A 253 14.48 19.65 4.03
C ILE A 253 14.78 20.89 3.18
N ALA A 254 15.94 20.94 2.50
CA ALA A 254 16.30 22.05 1.61
C ALA A 254 15.29 22.24 0.47
N ALA A 255 14.73 21.14 -0.08
CA ALA A 255 13.68 21.21 -1.08
C ALA A 255 12.30 21.56 -0.51
N TRP A 256 12.03 21.20 0.75
CA TRP A 256 10.75 21.41 1.43
C TRP A 256 10.59 22.82 2.01
N LEU A 257 11.66 23.41 2.56
CA LEU A 257 11.64 24.73 3.21
C LEU A 257 11.04 25.85 2.35
N PRO A 258 11.34 25.99 1.03
CA PRO A 258 10.73 27.01 0.20
C PRO A 258 9.19 26.97 0.17
N SER A 259 8.58 25.79 0.35
CA SER A 259 7.12 25.64 0.41
C SER A 259 6.51 26.23 1.68
N ARG A 260 7.31 26.49 2.72
CA ARG A 260 6.86 27.03 4.01
C ARG A 260 6.74 28.55 4.02
N ALA A 261 7.43 29.26 3.12
CA ALA A 261 7.46 30.72 3.09
C ALA A 261 6.06 31.39 3.06
N ASN A 262 5.05 30.69 2.51
CA ASN A 262 3.67 31.16 2.41
C ASN A 262 2.74 30.65 3.52
N THR A 263 3.16 29.65 4.31
CA THR A 263 2.30 28.96 5.29
C THR A 263 2.79 29.07 6.73
N ASP A 264 4.09 29.13 6.95
CA ASP A 264 4.70 29.33 8.26
C ASP A 264 6.03 30.09 8.13
N PRO A 265 6.01 31.44 8.24
CA PRO A 265 7.19 32.27 8.04
C PRO A 265 8.22 32.17 9.18
N ALA A 266 7.90 31.48 10.29
CA ALA A 266 8.87 31.27 11.37
C ALA A 266 9.93 30.21 10.99
N VAL A 267 9.55 29.23 10.16
CA VAL A 267 10.43 28.13 9.74
C VAL A 267 11.21 28.53 8.49
N THR A 268 12.44 29.02 8.68
CA THR A 268 13.27 29.60 7.59
C THR A 268 14.56 28.85 7.30
N SER A 269 14.97 27.91 8.16
CA SER A 269 16.22 27.16 8.03
C SER A 269 16.05 25.70 8.47
N ASP A 270 17.01 24.86 8.09
CA ASP A 270 17.08 23.48 8.59
C ASP A 270 17.47 23.50 10.08
N GLY A 271 16.57 23.03 10.93
CA GLY A 271 16.68 23.04 12.38
C GLY A 271 15.60 22.19 13.03
N THR A 272 15.59 22.14 14.37
CA THR A 272 14.67 21.29 15.14
C THR A 272 13.21 21.51 14.78
N GLU A 273 12.79 22.77 14.66
CA GLU A 273 11.41 23.14 14.33
C GLU A 273 11.02 22.64 12.94
N ALA A 274 11.86 22.89 11.93
CA ALA A 274 11.64 22.45 10.55
C ALA A 274 11.50 20.92 10.44
N ARG A 275 12.44 20.19 11.04
CA ARG A 275 12.46 18.71 10.98
C ARG A 275 11.30 18.10 11.76
N THR A 276 10.92 18.67 12.90
CA THR A 276 9.75 18.22 13.67
C THR A 276 8.47 18.42 12.87
N LEU A 277 8.29 19.60 12.27
CA LEU A 277 7.11 19.90 11.46
C LEU A 277 7.00 18.98 10.23
N LEU A 278 8.11 18.72 9.53
CA LEU A 278 8.10 17.77 8.42
C LEU A 278 7.78 16.34 8.90
N CYS A 279 8.33 15.91 10.05
CA CYS A 279 8.06 14.59 10.61
C CYS A 279 6.58 14.43 10.98
N GLU A 280 5.97 15.45 11.59
CA GLU A 280 4.54 15.49 11.88
C GLU A 280 3.69 15.44 10.59
N GLN A 281 4.08 16.21 9.57
CA GLN A 281 3.41 16.19 8.26
C GLN A 281 3.44 14.79 7.63
N LEU A 282 4.59 14.12 7.65
CA LEU A 282 4.75 12.78 7.08
C LEU A 282 3.97 11.73 7.89
N THR A 283 4.04 11.80 9.22
CA THR A 283 3.32 10.87 10.10
C THR A 283 1.81 11.02 9.93
N ALA A 284 1.31 12.24 9.72
CA ALA A 284 -0.08 12.45 9.39
C ALA A 284 -0.42 11.92 7.98
N ALA A 285 0.43 12.18 6.97
CA ALA A 285 0.13 11.83 5.58
C ALA A 285 0.30 10.34 5.23
N ALA A 286 1.20 9.62 5.90
CA ALA A 286 1.57 8.24 5.61
C ALA A 286 0.68 7.21 6.34
N GLU A 287 -0.65 7.40 6.28
CA GLU A 287 -1.62 6.44 6.85
C GLU A 287 -2.04 5.43 5.78
N PRO A 288 -1.64 4.15 5.87
CA PRO A 288 -1.86 3.17 4.79
C PRO A 288 -3.33 2.98 4.44
N ALA A 289 -4.21 2.99 5.44
CA ALA A 289 -5.66 2.85 5.24
C ALA A 289 -6.25 4.02 4.43
N VAL A 290 -5.81 5.25 4.70
CA VAL A 290 -6.31 6.45 4.00
C VAL A 290 -5.72 6.55 2.60
N GLU A 291 -4.45 6.18 2.43
CA GLU A 291 -3.81 6.05 1.13
C GLU A 291 -4.57 5.03 0.26
N ARG A 292 -4.84 3.84 0.82
CA ARG A 292 -5.57 2.80 0.11
C ARG A 292 -6.98 3.23 -0.25
N PHE A 293 -7.69 3.87 0.68
CA PHE A 293 -9.01 4.47 0.41
C PHE A 293 -8.96 5.41 -0.80
N TRP A 294 -7.98 6.31 -0.86
CA TRP A 294 -7.85 7.26 -1.96
C TRP A 294 -7.49 6.59 -3.30
N GLN A 295 -6.61 5.58 -3.30
CA GLN A 295 -6.30 4.77 -4.48
C GLN A 295 -7.55 4.10 -5.05
N LEU A 296 -8.38 3.51 -4.18
CA LEU A 296 -9.63 2.86 -4.59
C LEU A 296 -10.59 3.86 -5.23
N LEU A 297 -10.72 5.07 -4.68
CA LEU A 297 -11.52 6.15 -5.30
C LEU A 297 -10.97 6.53 -6.69
N CYS A 298 -9.64 6.64 -6.86
CA CYS A 298 -9.04 6.90 -8.16
C CYS A 298 -9.39 5.83 -9.21
N VAL A 299 -9.27 4.54 -8.84
CA VAL A 299 -9.64 3.42 -9.72
C VAL A 299 -11.10 3.51 -10.12
N LEU A 300 -12.00 3.76 -9.16
CA LEU A 300 -13.43 3.95 -9.42
C LEU A 300 -13.71 5.12 -10.37
N GLY A 301 -12.97 6.22 -10.24
CA GLY A 301 -13.01 7.36 -11.15
C GLY A 301 -12.37 7.12 -12.52
N GLY A 302 -11.83 5.93 -12.79
CA GLY A 302 -11.15 5.60 -14.05
C GLY A 302 -9.79 6.28 -14.20
N ARG A 303 -9.14 6.63 -13.09
CA ARG A 303 -7.84 7.29 -13.05
C ARG A 303 -6.80 6.33 -12.49
N PRO A 304 -5.54 6.38 -12.96
CA PRO A 304 -4.49 5.53 -12.41
C PRO A 304 -4.32 5.81 -10.91
N ALA A 305 -4.33 4.75 -10.11
CA ALA A 305 -3.99 4.86 -8.70
C ALA A 305 -2.52 5.30 -8.57
N PRO A 306 -2.24 6.34 -7.76
CA PRO A 306 -0.87 6.76 -7.50
C PRO A 306 -0.13 5.69 -6.68
N ALA A 307 1.18 5.60 -6.90
CA ALA A 307 2.05 4.75 -6.09
C ALA A 307 1.94 5.13 -4.61
N GLY A 308 1.98 4.13 -3.75
CA GLY A 308 2.01 4.35 -2.31
C GLY A 308 3.29 5.06 -1.89
N ILE A 309 3.17 5.85 -0.81
CA ILE A 309 4.27 6.61 -0.22
C ILE A 309 4.47 6.28 1.26
N ALA A 310 3.70 5.33 1.79
CA ALA A 310 3.72 4.99 3.21
C ALA A 310 5.09 4.45 3.67
N GLU A 311 5.72 3.57 2.89
CA GLU A 311 7.06 3.04 3.21
C GLU A 311 8.12 4.14 3.20
N GLU A 312 8.15 4.95 2.15
CA GLU A 312 9.09 6.07 2.05
C GLU A 312 8.83 7.12 3.15
N GLY A 313 7.56 7.39 3.47
CA GLY A 313 7.16 8.31 4.53
C GLY A 313 7.62 7.83 5.91
N GLN A 314 7.47 6.53 6.20
CA GLN A 314 7.94 5.92 7.43
C GLN A 314 9.48 5.92 7.53
N TRP A 315 10.17 5.63 6.42
CA TRP A 315 11.63 5.72 6.35
C TRP A 315 12.08 7.15 6.67
N LEU A 316 11.51 8.16 6.02
CA LEU A 316 11.90 9.56 6.23
C LEU A 316 11.55 10.07 7.63
N ALA A 317 10.38 9.70 8.17
CA ALA A 317 10.00 10.03 9.55
C ALA A 317 10.97 9.40 10.56
N THR A 318 11.41 8.16 10.32
CA THR A 318 12.43 7.50 11.14
C THR A 318 13.77 8.24 11.08
N ALA A 319 14.19 8.66 9.87
CA ALA A 319 15.42 9.45 9.69
C ALA A 319 15.37 10.81 10.40
N LEU A 320 14.25 11.53 10.29
CA LEU A 320 14.04 12.81 10.97
C LEU A 320 14.08 12.67 12.51
N ARG A 321 13.49 11.59 13.07
CA ARG A 321 13.58 11.31 14.51
C ARG A 321 15.00 10.92 14.93
N ALA A 322 15.71 10.18 14.08
CA ALA A 322 17.09 9.78 14.34
C ALA A 322 18.06 10.96 14.25
N ASN A 323 17.72 12.04 13.53
CA ASN A 323 18.51 13.26 13.43
C ASN A 323 17.62 14.53 13.52
N PRO A 324 17.18 14.92 14.73
CA PRO A 324 16.16 15.95 14.92
C PRO A 324 16.63 17.36 14.59
N ALA A 325 17.94 17.62 14.50
CA ALA A 325 18.50 18.87 14.00
C ALA A 325 19.84 18.58 13.27
N PRO A 326 20.30 19.44 12.35
CA PRO A 326 21.60 19.26 11.71
C PRO A 326 22.72 19.04 12.74
N GLY A 327 23.47 17.95 12.59
CA GLY A 327 24.55 17.60 13.51
C GLY A 327 24.11 17.06 14.88
N ALA A 328 22.82 16.96 15.19
CA ALA A 328 22.34 16.46 16.49
C ALA A 328 22.70 14.98 16.72
N ARG A 329 22.85 14.20 15.66
CA ARG A 329 23.42 12.85 15.73
C ARG A 329 24.90 12.89 16.11
N ASN A 330 25.72 13.66 15.38
CA ASN A 330 27.15 13.80 15.69
C ASN A 330 27.39 14.37 17.10
N ALA A 331 26.55 15.31 17.55
CA ALA A 331 26.61 15.82 18.91
C ALA A 331 26.24 14.76 19.95
N ARG A 332 25.30 13.84 19.63
CA ARG A 332 25.00 12.67 20.47
C ARG A 332 26.16 11.68 20.49
N LEU A 333 26.80 11.43 19.35
CA LEU A 333 28.03 10.66 19.26
C LEU A 333 29.13 11.28 20.12
N GLU A 334 29.44 12.58 19.94
CA GLU A 334 30.41 13.31 20.74
C GLU A 334 30.06 13.31 22.22
N ALA A 335 28.78 13.45 22.58
CA ALA A 335 28.31 13.26 23.96
C ALA A 335 28.57 11.83 24.44
N LEU A 336 28.30 10.78 23.66
CA LEU A 336 28.69 9.41 24.02
C LEU A 336 30.22 9.22 24.12
N TYR A 337 31.03 10.08 23.49
CA TYR A 337 32.49 10.05 23.63
C TYR A 337 33.04 10.92 24.78
N THR A 338 32.25 11.86 25.31
CA THR A 338 32.70 12.89 26.27
C THR A 338 31.90 12.93 27.57
N ASP A 339 30.70 12.37 27.57
CA ASP A 339 29.82 12.21 28.72
C ASP A 339 30.14 10.86 29.39
N ASP A 340 30.38 10.91 30.69
CA ASP A 340 30.58 9.73 31.55
C ASP A 340 29.30 8.88 31.67
N THR A 341 28.22 9.26 30.98
CA THR A 341 27.01 8.45 30.91
C THR A 341 27.25 7.20 30.07
N ASP A 342 27.19 6.07 30.75
CA ASP A 342 27.34 4.76 30.15
C ASP A 342 25.97 4.27 29.66
N PRO A 343 25.73 4.13 28.33
CA PRO A 343 24.43 3.71 27.82
C PRO A 343 24.11 2.24 28.13
N TRP A 344 25.12 1.49 28.58
CA TRP A 344 25.01 0.08 28.85
C TRP A 344 24.46 -0.19 30.24
N PRO A 345 23.46 -1.06 30.41
CA PRO A 345 22.97 -1.46 31.73
C PRO A 345 24.11 -1.95 32.63
N GLY A 346 24.32 -1.29 33.77
CA GLY A 346 25.40 -1.62 34.71
C GLY A 346 26.79 -1.11 34.30
N GLY A 347 26.90 -0.45 33.14
CA GLY A 347 28.16 0.00 32.54
C GLY A 347 28.70 -0.96 31.50
N VAL A 348 29.56 -0.47 30.59
CA VAL A 348 30.07 -1.21 29.43
C VAL A 348 30.81 -2.48 29.85
N LEU A 349 31.54 -2.45 30.96
CA LEU A 349 32.26 -3.62 31.49
C LEU A 349 31.31 -4.68 32.08
N ASP A 350 30.21 -4.26 32.70
CA ASP A 350 29.19 -5.17 33.23
C ASP A 350 28.40 -5.81 32.09
N ALA A 351 27.92 -4.99 31.14
CA ALA A 351 27.24 -5.46 29.95
C ALA A 351 28.11 -6.41 29.11
N PHE A 352 29.38 -6.07 28.91
CA PHE A 352 30.38 -6.94 28.28
C PHE A 352 30.50 -8.28 29.01
N THR A 353 30.66 -8.25 30.34
CA THR A 353 30.80 -9.47 31.14
C THR A 353 29.54 -10.35 31.02
N ARG A 354 28.34 -9.76 31.15
CA ARG A 354 27.05 -10.47 31.02
C ARG A 354 26.90 -11.13 29.66
N VAL A 355 27.14 -10.40 28.58
CA VAL A 355 27.04 -10.94 27.21
C VAL A 355 28.08 -12.04 27.00
N GLN A 356 29.32 -11.84 27.45
CA GLN A 356 30.38 -12.85 27.33
C GLN A 356 30.04 -14.14 28.09
N ASP A 357 29.45 -14.06 29.29
CA ASP A 357 29.01 -15.21 30.06
C ASP A 357 27.82 -15.93 29.41
N THR A 358 26.85 -15.18 28.86
CA THR A 358 25.72 -15.72 28.10
C THR A 358 26.17 -16.43 26.82
N VAL A 359 27.09 -15.85 26.06
CA VAL A 359 27.73 -16.52 24.91
C VAL A 359 28.53 -17.74 25.36
N GLY A 360 29.26 -17.64 26.48
CA GLY A 360 29.99 -18.76 27.07
C GLY A 360 29.07 -19.95 27.37
N THR A 361 27.84 -19.71 27.83
CA THR A 361 26.84 -20.76 28.04
C THR A 361 26.46 -21.47 26.73
N LEU A 362 26.33 -20.73 25.62
CA LEU A 362 26.08 -21.32 24.29
C LEU A 362 27.29 -22.12 23.79
N VAL A 363 28.51 -21.62 23.98
CA VAL A 363 29.75 -22.34 23.65
C VAL A 363 29.82 -23.67 24.40
N HIS A 364 29.55 -23.67 25.70
CA HIS A 364 29.50 -24.88 26.53
C HIS A 364 28.43 -25.87 26.08
N ALA A 365 27.28 -25.37 25.65
CA ALA A 365 26.17 -26.20 25.18
C ALA A 365 26.40 -26.78 23.77
N THR A 366 27.44 -26.34 23.05
CA THR A 366 27.74 -26.80 21.69
C THR A 366 28.45 -28.14 21.71
N ALA A 367 27.84 -29.16 21.15
CA ALA A 367 28.43 -30.50 21.02
C ALA A 367 29.27 -30.62 19.73
N PRO A 368 30.34 -31.46 19.72
CA PRO A 368 31.21 -31.59 18.55
C PRO A 368 30.52 -32.07 17.26
N ASP A 369 29.42 -32.82 17.37
CA ASP A 369 28.62 -33.26 16.21
C ASP A 369 27.83 -32.10 15.55
N GLN A 370 27.69 -30.98 16.25
CA GLN A 370 27.04 -29.76 15.74
C GLN A 370 28.02 -28.83 15.00
N PHE A 371 29.33 -29.10 15.03
CA PHE A 371 30.36 -28.24 14.43
C PHE A 371 30.17 -28.00 12.93
N GLY A 372 29.62 -28.96 12.20
CA GLY A 372 29.35 -28.85 10.77
C GLY A 372 28.05 -28.14 10.40
N LEU A 373 27.24 -27.70 11.38
CA LEU A 373 25.99 -27.01 11.09
C LEU A 373 26.26 -25.64 10.44
N PRO A 374 25.42 -25.21 9.47
CA PRO A 374 25.53 -23.89 8.88
C PRO A 374 25.11 -22.80 9.89
N THR A 375 25.70 -21.62 9.77
CA THR A 375 25.33 -20.45 10.57
C THR A 375 24.65 -19.38 9.69
N PRO A 376 24.00 -18.36 10.30
CA PRO A 376 23.53 -17.20 9.55
C PRO A 376 24.66 -16.38 8.91
N CYS A 377 25.90 -16.46 9.42
CA CYS A 377 27.09 -15.98 8.73
C CYS A 377 27.32 -16.83 7.48
N LYS A 378 27.21 -16.19 6.32
CA LYS A 378 27.34 -16.89 5.03
C LYS A 378 28.71 -17.58 4.96
N ASP A 379 28.70 -18.83 4.49
CA ASP A 379 29.89 -19.67 4.27
C ASP A 379 30.61 -20.09 5.56
N TRP A 380 30.02 -19.85 6.75
CA TRP A 380 30.59 -20.26 8.04
C TRP A 380 29.81 -21.41 8.67
N THR A 381 30.54 -22.41 9.15
CA THR A 381 30.03 -23.47 10.03
C THR A 381 30.04 -23.03 11.49
N VAL A 382 29.41 -23.79 12.37
CA VAL A 382 29.48 -23.57 13.82
C VAL A 382 30.93 -23.60 14.31
N ARG A 383 31.80 -24.46 13.76
CA ARG A 383 33.22 -24.47 14.12
C ARG A 383 33.90 -23.15 13.75
N ASP A 384 33.64 -22.63 12.56
CA ASP A 384 34.23 -21.37 12.09
C ASP A 384 33.77 -20.19 12.96
N LEU A 385 32.49 -20.18 13.34
CA LEU A 385 31.93 -19.17 14.25
C LEU A 385 32.53 -19.26 15.66
N LEU A 386 32.72 -20.47 16.19
CA LEU A 386 33.37 -20.65 17.49
C LEU A 386 34.83 -20.18 17.47
N ASP A 387 35.59 -20.52 16.41
CA ASP A 387 36.96 -20.03 16.24
C ASP A 387 37.01 -18.51 16.19
N HIS A 388 36.08 -17.89 15.45
CA HIS A 388 35.96 -16.45 15.37
C HIS A 388 35.66 -15.81 16.74
N LEU A 389 34.73 -16.36 17.52
CA LEU A 389 34.43 -15.89 18.86
C LEU A 389 35.65 -15.93 19.79
N VAL A 390 36.50 -16.97 19.68
CA VAL A 390 37.77 -17.04 20.41
C VAL A 390 38.72 -15.96 19.92
N TRP A 391 38.89 -15.83 18.61
CA TRP A 391 39.80 -14.87 17.98
C TRP A 391 39.46 -13.41 18.31
N GLU A 392 38.19 -13.03 18.32
CA GLU A 392 37.72 -11.68 18.69
C GLU A 392 38.16 -11.31 20.11
N ASN A 393 37.99 -12.23 21.08
CA ASN A 393 38.47 -12.00 22.45
C ASN A 393 40.00 -11.82 22.50
N ILE A 394 40.76 -12.60 21.73
CA ILE A 394 42.23 -12.48 21.66
C ILE A 394 42.64 -11.13 21.07
N ILE A 395 42.04 -10.72 19.95
CA ILE A 395 42.40 -9.48 19.24
C ILE A 395 42.10 -8.25 20.09
N TRP A 396 40.89 -8.14 20.62
CA TRP A 396 40.50 -6.94 21.35
C TRP A 396 41.13 -6.87 22.73
N GLY A 397 41.28 -8.01 23.41
CA GLY A 397 42.06 -8.12 24.65
C GLY A 397 43.53 -7.75 24.42
N GLY A 398 44.15 -8.29 23.38
CA GLY A 398 45.52 -7.96 23.01
C GLY A 398 45.70 -6.49 22.63
N LEU A 399 44.75 -5.90 21.89
CA LEU A 399 44.76 -4.47 21.55
C LEU A 399 44.76 -3.62 22.83
N ALA A 400 43.90 -3.95 23.80
CA ALA A 400 43.82 -3.28 25.10
C ALA A 400 45.16 -3.30 25.87
N GLU A 401 45.92 -4.38 25.74
CA GLU A 401 47.26 -4.54 26.33
C GLU A 401 48.39 -3.91 25.49
N GLY A 402 48.09 -3.40 24.30
CA GLY A 402 49.06 -2.84 23.36
C GLY A 402 49.86 -3.89 22.57
N ALA A 403 49.35 -5.12 22.50
CA ALA A 403 49.92 -6.17 21.66
C ALA A 403 49.73 -5.84 20.16
N PRO A 404 50.67 -6.26 19.29
CA PRO A 404 50.48 -6.11 17.85
C PRO A 404 49.29 -6.96 17.34
N PRO A 405 48.60 -6.55 16.27
CA PRO A 405 47.54 -7.35 15.65
C PRO A 405 48.05 -8.75 15.28
N THR A 406 47.26 -9.80 15.50
CA THR A 406 47.64 -11.17 15.13
C THR A 406 47.51 -11.41 13.62
N ASP A 407 48.03 -12.54 13.14
CA ASP A 407 48.09 -12.92 11.71
C ASP A 407 46.71 -13.19 11.04
N GLY A 408 45.61 -12.67 11.60
CA GLY A 408 44.24 -12.80 11.08
C GLY A 408 43.61 -14.19 11.28
N HIS A 409 42.50 -14.46 10.57
CA HIS A 409 41.75 -15.74 10.62
C HIS A 409 42.50 -16.98 10.07
N ALA A 410 43.79 -16.87 9.76
CA ALA A 410 44.55 -17.94 9.10
C ALA A 410 45.02 -19.05 10.07
N LYS A 411 44.85 -18.87 11.38
CA LYS A 411 45.23 -19.84 12.42
C LYS A 411 43.98 -20.46 13.05
N ASP A 412 44.09 -21.73 13.46
CA ASP A 412 43.10 -22.39 14.33
C ASP A 412 43.35 -21.93 15.77
N HIS A 413 42.44 -21.12 16.31
CA HIS A 413 42.43 -20.62 17.67
C HIS A 413 41.62 -21.53 18.61
N LEU A 414 40.72 -22.33 18.04
CA LEU A 414 39.81 -23.22 18.77
C LEU A 414 40.51 -24.47 19.31
N GLY A 415 41.41 -25.05 18.50
CA GLY A 415 42.11 -26.29 18.81
C GLY A 415 41.16 -27.48 19.02
N ASP A 416 41.53 -28.36 19.97
CA ASP A 416 40.79 -29.59 20.27
C ASP A 416 39.70 -29.41 21.35
N ASN A 417 39.73 -28.30 22.10
CA ASN A 417 38.80 -28.03 23.20
C ASN A 417 38.27 -26.60 23.10
N HIS A 418 37.13 -26.45 22.40
CA HIS A 418 36.51 -25.16 22.14
C HIS A 418 36.09 -24.42 23.41
N ILE A 419 35.69 -25.16 24.44
CA ILE A 419 35.28 -24.59 25.73
C ILE A 419 36.49 -23.92 26.40
N ALA A 420 37.57 -24.66 26.58
CA ALA A 420 38.77 -24.14 27.24
C ALA A 420 39.41 -23.00 26.44
N ALA A 421 39.39 -23.07 25.11
CA ALA A 421 39.89 -22.00 24.25
C ALA A 421 39.10 -20.70 24.45
N PHE A 422 37.76 -20.78 24.44
CA PHE A 422 36.90 -19.62 24.68
C PHE A 422 37.06 -19.07 26.10
N GLU A 423 37.01 -19.92 27.13
CA GLU A 423 37.18 -19.47 28.52
C GLU A 423 38.50 -18.74 28.75
N THR A 424 39.59 -19.25 28.18
CA THR A 424 40.92 -18.65 28.31
C THR A 424 40.96 -17.29 27.64
N ALA A 425 40.52 -17.20 26.38
CA ALA A 425 40.50 -15.93 25.64
C ALA A 425 39.57 -14.91 26.29
N ALA A 426 38.39 -15.35 26.73
CA ALA A 426 37.39 -14.52 27.39
C ALA A 426 37.91 -13.93 28.71
N ALA A 427 38.57 -14.74 29.54
CA ALA A 427 39.17 -14.29 30.80
C ALA A 427 40.29 -13.27 30.54
N GLN A 428 41.15 -13.51 29.55
CA GLN A 428 42.21 -12.57 29.17
C GLN A 428 41.66 -11.22 28.70
N ALA A 429 40.67 -11.21 27.81
CA ALA A 429 40.02 -9.99 27.37
C ALA A 429 39.38 -9.21 28.52
N ARG A 430 38.73 -9.93 29.46
CA ARG A 430 38.10 -9.34 30.64
C ARG A 430 39.13 -8.72 31.59
N ASP A 431 40.24 -9.40 31.84
CA ASP A 431 41.31 -8.88 32.69
C ASP A 431 42.01 -7.68 32.06
N ALA A 432 42.23 -7.71 30.74
CA ALA A 432 42.75 -6.59 29.98
C ALA A 432 41.82 -5.37 30.10
N PHE A 433 40.51 -5.55 29.88
CA PHE A 433 39.56 -4.45 29.91
C PHE A 433 39.32 -3.84 31.31
N ARG A 434 39.61 -4.61 32.37
CA ARG A 434 39.51 -4.14 33.76
C ARG A 434 40.76 -3.42 34.25
N GLN A 435 41.80 -3.27 33.42
CA GLN A 435 42.99 -2.54 33.81
C GLN A 435 42.65 -1.07 34.15
N PRO A 436 43.20 -0.52 35.24
CA PRO A 436 42.93 0.86 35.64
C PRO A 436 43.21 1.88 34.52
N GLY A 437 42.24 2.76 34.25
CA GLY A 437 42.33 3.80 33.24
C GLY A 437 42.26 3.32 31.79
N LEU A 438 41.88 2.06 31.54
CA LEU A 438 41.74 1.55 30.17
C LEU A 438 40.61 2.24 29.41
N LEU A 439 39.44 2.42 30.04
CA LEU A 439 38.27 2.98 29.36
C LEU A 439 38.52 4.39 28.79
N ASP A 440 39.38 5.17 29.44
CA ASP A 440 39.73 6.54 29.05
C ASP A 440 40.96 6.62 28.14
N ARG A 441 41.73 5.53 28.04
CA ARG A 441 42.95 5.49 27.23
C ARG A 441 42.61 5.61 25.74
N SER A 442 43.36 6.42 25.00
CA SER A 442 43.14 6.56 23.55
C SER A 442 43.75 5.40 22.76
N PHE A 443 42.94 4.84 21.85
CA PHE A 443 43.32 3.87 20.82
C PHE A 443 43.03 4.49 19.45
N GLY A 444 43.99 5.24 18.92
CA GLY A 444 43.75 6.10 17.75
C GLY A 444 42.78 7.25 18.11
N PRO A 445 41.72 7.50 17.31
CA PRO A 445 40.75 8.56 17.60
C PRO A 445 39.70 8.17 18.66
N ALA A 446 39.65 6.90 19.10
CA ALA A 446 38.62 6.39 19.99
C ALA A 446 39.16 6.15 21.42
N PRO A 447 38.35 6.40 22.47
CA PRO A 447 38.67 5.98 23.84
C PRO A 447 38.51 4.46 24.02
N GLY A 448 39.19 3.87 25.00
CA GLY A 448 39.19 2.44 25.27
C GLY A 448 37.81 1.86 25.57
N ARG A 449 36.85 2.66 26.07
CA ARG A 449 35.46 2.22 26.17
C ARG A 449 34.90 1.71 24.83
N ARG A 450 35.30 2.30 23.71
CA ARG A 450 34.86 1.86 22.37
C ARG A 450 35.47 0.54 21.92
N VAL A 451 36.68 0.24 22.40
CA VAL A 451 37.30 -1.07 22.20
C VAL A 451 36.46 -2.15 22.89
N VAL A 452 35.98 -1.87 24.10
CA VAL A 452 35.08 -2.80 24.83
C VAL A 452 33.73 -2.92 24.13
N GLU A 453 33.12 -1.81 23.73
CA GLU A 453 31.83 -1.79 23.03
C GLU A 453 31.85 -2.56 21.73
N GLN A 454 32.95 -2.48 20.97
CA GLN A 454 33.13 -3.21 19.73
C GLN A 454 33.03 -4.71 19.99
N LEU A 455 33.84 -5.25 20.90
CA LEU A 455 33.77 -6.68 21.24
C LEU A 455 32.43 -7.07 21.85
N LEU A 456 31.81 -6.21 22.67
CA LEU A 456 30.47 -6.45 23.20
C LEU A 456 29.45 -6.64 22.08
N VAL A 457 29.47 -5.81 21.04
CA VAL A 457 28.58 -5.96 19.87
C VAL A 457 28.90 -7.23 19.08
N GLU A 458 30.18 -7.52 18.82
CA GLU A 458 30.58 -8.74 18.11
C GLU A 458 30.06 -10.00 18.83
N LEU A 459 30.27 -10.07 20.15
CA LEU A 459 29.77 -11.19 20.97
C LEU A 459 28.25 -11.30 20.96
N LEU A 460 27.53 -10.17 21.02
CA LEU A 460 26.07 -10.18 21.04
C LEU A 460 25.51 -10.72 19.72
N VAL A 461 26.05 -10.27 18.58
CA VAL A 461 25.58 -10.65 17.24
C VAL A 461 25.98 -12.08 16.90
N HIS A 462 27.22 -12.47 17.20
CA HIS A 462 27.68 -13.83 16.96
C HIS A 462 27.12 -14.84 17.98
N GLY A 463 26.77 -14.39 19.17
CA GLY A 463 25.94 -15.14 20.11
C GLY A 463 24.56 -15.46 19.53
N TRP A 464 23.93 -14.49 18.86
CA TRP A 464 22.69 -14.71 18.12
C TRP A 464 22.87 -15.67 16.95
N ASP A 465 23.96 -15.55 16.19
CA ASP A 465 24.29 -16.46 15.07
C ASP A 465 24.43 -17.91 15.58
N LEU A 466 25.12 -18.10 16.72
CA LEU A 466 25.32 -19.39 17.35
C LEU A 466 24.01 -19.96 17.92
N ALA A 467 23.24 -19.15 18.66
CA ALA A 467 21.93 -19.56 19.19
C ALA A 467 20.99 -20.02 18.06
N THR A 468 21.00 -19.30 16.93
CA THR A 468 20.22 -19.65 15.74
C THR A 468 20.66 -20.99 15.15
N ALA A 469 21.97 -21.20 14.95
CA ALA A 469 22.50 -22.45 14.40
C ALA A 469 22.22 -23.66 15.28
N LEU A 470 22.19 -23.47 16.60
CA LEU A 470 21.91 -24.52 17.59
C LEU A 470 20.42 -24.73 17.87
N GLY A 471 19.52 -23.94 17.26
CA GLY A 471 18.08 -23.99 17.53
C GLY A 471 17.71 -23.61 18.97
N ARG A 472 18.43 -22.67 19.57
CA ARG A 472 18.22 -22.16 20.93
C ARG A 472 17.47 -20.83 20.92
N ASP A 473 17.10 -20.37 22.10
CA ASP A 473 16.50 -19.03 22.26
C ASP A 473 17.48 -17.95 21.83
N ARG A 474 16.97 -16.98 21.06
CA ARG A 474 17.74 -15.91 20.41
C ARG A 474 17.57 -14.57 21.12
N ASP A 475 16.68 -14.46 22.10
CA ASP A 475 16.46 -13.24 22.89
C ASP A 475 17.51 -13.11 24.02
N LEU A 476 18.78 -13.03 23.63
CA LEU A 476 19.92 -12.94 24.56
C LEU A 476 20.04 -11.51 25.12
N GLU A 477 20.17 -11.39 26.44
CA GLU A 477 20.33 -10.13 27.17
C GLU A 477 19.42 -8.98 26.65
N PRO A 478 18.07 -9.08 26.79
CA PRO A 478 17.14 -8.19 26.08
C PRO A 478 17.26 -6.70 26.43
N ASP A 479 17.72 -6.37 27.64
CA ASP A 479 18.01 -5.00 28.08
C ASP A 479 19.28 -4.45 27.40
N ILE A 480 20.33 -5.25 27.31
CA ILE A 480 21.58 -4.91 26.62
C ILE A 480 21.35 -4.81 25.11
N ALA A 481 20.62 -5.76 24.51
CA ALA A 481 20.30 -5.74 23.09
C ALA A 481 19.49 -4.49 22.69
N ARG A 482 18.59 -4.03 23.58
CA ARG A 482 17.85 -2.78 23.37
C ARG A 482 18.75 -1.54 23.42
N ALA A 483 19.76 -1.54 24.30
CA ALA A 483 20.77 -0.49 24.36
C ALA A 483 21.74 -0.54 23.16
N ALA A 484 22.02 -1.74 22.64
CA ALA A 484 22.93 -1.95 21.52
C ALA A 484 22.39 -1.38 20.20
N LEU A 485 21.09 -1.52 19.91
CA LEU A 485 20.51 -1.11 18.63
C LEU A 485 20.82 0.34 18.21
N PRO A 486 20.61 1.38 19.04
CA PRO A 486 20.99 2.74 18.68
C PRO A 486 22.50 2.88 18.46
N VAL A 487 23.33 2.26 19.31
CA VAL A 487 24.80 2.29 19.20
C VAL A 487 25.29 1.65 17.90
N VAL A 488 24.78 0.47 17.56
CA VAL A 488 25.11 -0.27 16.33
C VAL A 488 24.70 0.54 15.09
N ARG A 489 23.52 1.18 15.12
CA ARG A 489 23.06 2.05 14.01
C ARG A 489 23.95 3.26 13.81
N GLU A 490 24.45 3.81 14.90
CA GLU A 490 25.35 4.96 14.88
C GLU A 490 26.75 4.60 14.40
N ILE A 491 27.31 3.47 14.88
CA ILE A 491 28.67 3.03 14.55
C ILE A 491 28.74 2.51 13.10
N TYR A 492 27.83 1.63 12.71
CA TYR A 492 27.92 0.89 11.45
C TYR A 492 27.02 1.45 10.35
N GLY A 493 26.26 2.50 10.65
CA GLY A 493 25.28 3.07 9.73
C GLY A 493 25.88 3.59 8.42
N ASP A 494 27.14 4.03 8.44
CA ASP A 494 27.85 4.63 7.30
C ASP A 494 28.72 3.63 6.54
N LEU A 495 28.90 2.42 7.07
CA LEU A 495 29.78 1.46 6.42
C LEU A 495 29.16 0.98 5.10
N PRO A 496 29.95 0.94 4.00
CA PRO A 496 29.49 0.40 2.73
C PRO A 496 28.98 -1.04 2.89
N ARG A 497 27.71 -1.28 2.55
CA ARG A 497 27.04 -2.58 2.67
C ARG A 497 27.15 -3.42 1.40
N THR A 498 28.28 -3.32 0.71
CA THR A 498 28.53 -4.02 -0.56
C THR A 498 28.72 -5.52 -0.35
N ALA A 499 28.37 -6.32 -1.35
CA ALA A 499 28.57 -7.76 -1.30
C ALA A 499 30.07 -8.08 -1.09
N GLY A 500 30.40 -8.80 -0.01
CA GLY A 500 31.78 -9.10 0.40
C GLY A 500 32.41 -8.11 1.39
N GLY A 501 31.69 -7.06 1.81
CA GLY A 501 32.08 -6.22 2.95
C GLY A 501 31.80 -6.88 4.30
N SER A 502 32.36 -6.31 5.38
CA SER A 502 32.21 -6.83 6.75
C SER A 502 30.77 -6.87 7.26
N ILE A 503 29.87 -6.08 6.67
CA ILE A 503 28.45 -5.99 7.06
C ILE A 503 27.59 -6.04 5.80
N ALA A 504 26.61 -6.94 5.79
CA ALA A 504 25.67 -7.08 4.69
C ALA A 504 24.56 -6.00 4.72
N SER A 505 23.80 -5.90 3.62
CA SER A 505 22.63 -5.01 3.55
C SER A 505 21.62 -5.35 4.65
N ALA A 506 21.12 -4.32 5.34
CA ALA A 506 20.12 -4.50 6.39
C ALA A 506 18.91 -5.29 5.86
N GLN A 507 18.40 -6.21 6.66
CA GLN A 507 17.22 -7.00 6.37
C GLN A 507 16.01 -6.44 7.12
N PRO A 508 14.78 -6.62 6.61
CA PRO A 508 13.59 -6.24 7.34
C PRO A 508 13.43 -7.10 8.61
N ALA A 509 12.98 -6.47 9.69
CA ALA A 509 12.55 -7.13 10.93
C ALA A 509 11.17 -6.60 11.36
N PRO A 510 10.28 -7.47 11.87
CA PRO A 510 9.01 -7.02 12.46
C PRO A 510 9.25 -6.01 13.59
N GLU A 511 8.42 -4.97 13.71
CA GLU A 511 8.56 -3.95 14.76
C GLU A 511 8.49 -4.54 16.18
N ARG A 512 7.77 -5.65 16.34
CA ARG A 512 7.61 -6.38 17.61
C ARG A 512 8.62 -7.51 17.80
N ALA A 513 9.61 -7.65 16.92
CA ALA A 513 10.65 -8.65 17.07
C ALA A 513 11.50 -8.37 18.33
N PRO A 514 12.07 -9.41 18.96
CA PRO A 514 13.05 -9.26 20.03
C PRO A 514 14.14 -8.23 19.68
N ALA A 515 14.67 -7.52 20.68
CA ALA A 515 15.63 -6.44 20.43
C ALA A 515 16.87 -6.96 19.68
N LEU A 516 17.34 -8.16 20.01
CA LEU A 516 18.49 -8.77 19.35
C LEU A 516 18.20 -9.20 17.90
N ASP A 517 16.95 -9.58 17.58
CA ASP A 517 16.53 -9.80 16.19
C ASP A 517 16.62 -8.50 15.38
N GLN A 518 16.24 -7.36 15.97
CA GLN A 518 16.35 -6.06 15.28
C GLN A 518 17.80 -5.66 15.02
N VAL A 519 18.70 -5.94 15.97
CA VAL A 519 20.16 -5.71 15.81
C VAL A 519 20.72 -6.63 14.73
N ALA A 520 20.43 -7.93 14.78
CA ALA A 520 20.90 -8.90 13.79
C ALA A 520 20.40 -8.57 12.37
N ALA A 521 19.13 -8.20 12.23
CA ALA A 521 18.54 -7.75 10.96
C ALA A 521 19.24 -6.51 10.42
N PHE A 522 19.50 -5.51 11.27
CA PHE A 522 20.24 -4.32 10.88
C PHE A 522 21.65 -4.66 10.38
N LEU A 523 22.31 -5.67 10.94
CA LEU A 523 23.63 -6.18 10.50
C LEU A 523 23.55 -7.22 9.38
N GLY A 524 22.38 -7.34 8.75
CA GLY A 524 22.16 -8.08 7.51
C GLY A 524 21.79 -9.56 7.67
N ARG A 525 21.45 -10.02 8.88
CA ARG A 525 20.94 -11.37 9.10
C ARG A 525 19.47 -11.45 8.72
N ARG A 526 19.06 -12.56 8.11
CA ARG A 526 17.63 -12.84 7.90
C ARG A 526 17.03 -13.39 9.17
N ILE A 527 15.89 -12.83 9.59
CA ILE A 527 15.18 -13.30 10.77
C ILE A 527 14.38 -14.56 10.41
N PRO A 528 14.66 -15.72 11.02
CA PRO A 528 13.87 -16.93 10.87
C PRO A 528 12.40 -16.70 11.27
N HIS A 529 11.49 -17.37 10.57
CA HIS A 529 10.04 -17.32 10.84
C HIS A 529 9.63 -18.03 12.12
#